data_AF-A0A2S5BCC2-F1
#
_entry.id   AF-A0A2S5BCC2-F1
#
_cell.length_a   1.000
_cell.length_b   1.000
_cell.length_c   1.000
_cell.angle_alpha   90.00
_cell.angle_beta   90.00
_cell.angle_gamma   90.00
#
_symmetry.space_group_name_H-M   'P 1'
#
loop_
_entity.id
_entity.type
_entity.pdbx_description
1 polymer ?
#
loop_
_entity_poly.entity_id
_entity_poly.type
_entity_poly.pdbx_seq_one_letter_code
_entity_poly.pdbx_strand_id
1 'polypeptide(L)'
;MSWLWSWWSSPRAPAPAAVAKSGAQELTERQLHALHDEWNRAQNRSRVEADTILAKLVNENNELRDRLTATQSELKDSRTHVRIARKLVFGIFDLEEDFFSSRILHSPNREQAAVEALMLKVAEAAHSGAGSNSGRPWTVVCFFFWNGSREFIDRLLANGLFDSLRDYENFIGRLRRLHPLFQLLTLDIPKEALRQKQADFTLAFGRAASATKLVLGRWALNDRMFEALVSLERPAQHLGDSNVCFVEPLVGTLVSPAVRRLRPRFWSFEGTLRAIPLARRAGDNRMLEINFNKPLWQQNPPLCLDYYLNGKRCYDERCTFSHGYRLQPQVVEALRYEVARTACPLEASGHPCPDGLGCHFAHVCPRDLTCDRKRCRFPQWMHSPRVASPPTTVAAATPAPAVGFPADPLLPSSGAPYPKVPRAPTAHPEGTENPGRVPPVGGTLHEIQPASPFAHPLSVASEHRAPSGQSPRPPELVQLTDAELAQMLRKARAEEKEYERGLREDPFVGSGPAKPGA
;
A
#
# COMPACT_ATOMS: atom_id res chain seq x y z
N MET A 1 33.92 18.25 14.47
CA MET A 1 35.09 19.12 14.22
C MET A 1 36.35 18.37 13.75
N SER A 2 36.40 17.03 13.69
CA SER A 2 37.60 16.32 13.17
C SER A 2 37.74 16.31 11.64
N TRP A 3 36.66 16.56 10.88
CA TRP A 3 36.68 16.63 9.42
C TRP A 3 37.34 17.90 8.85
N LEU A 4 37.50 18.96 9.64
CA LEU A 4 38.18 20.19 9.19
C LEU A 4 39.71 20.05 9.19
N TRP A 5 40.25 19.09 9.94
CA TRP A 5 41.71 18.86 10.00
C TRP A 5 42.25 18.06 8.81
N SER A 6 41.41 17.30 8.09
CA SER A 6 41.86 16.51 6.93
C SER A 6 42.14 17.33 5.67
N TRP A 7 41.65 18.58 5.58
CA TRP A 7 41.95 19.49 4.45
C TRP A 7 43.29 20.22 4.60
N TRP A 8 43.86 20.26 5.80
CA TRP A 8 45.18 20.86 6.06
C TRP A 8 46.31 19.82 6.00
N SER A 9 45.99 18.57 5.70
CA SER A 9 46.99 17.56 5.38
C SER A 9 47.49 17.84 3.96
N SER A 10 48.65 18.50 3.84
CA SER A 10 49.31 18.67 2.53
C SER A 10 49.34 17.33 1.78
N PRO A 11 49.11 17.34 0.45
CA PRO A 11 49.23 16.12 -0.35
C PRO A 11 50.56 15.44 -0.02
N ARG A 12 50.45 14.15 0.36
CA ARG A 12 51.56 13.30 0.79
C ARG A 12 52.63 13.40 -0.30
N ALA A 13 53.69 14.16 -0.03
CA ALA A 13 54.77 14.35 -0.98
C ALA A 13 55.29 12.96 -1.38
N PRO A 14 55.56 12.71 -2.68
CA PRO A 14 56.14 11.46 -3.12
C PRO A 14 57.41 11.20 -2.30
N ALA A 15 57.62 9.93 -1.92
CA ALA A 15 58.80 9.51 -1.18
C ALA A 15 60.05 10.08 -1.86
N PRO A 16 60.97 10.73 -1.10
CA PRO A 16 62.11 11.38 -1.70
C PRO A 16 62.93 10.34 -2.45
N ALA A 17 62.93 10.43 -3.79
CA ALA A 17 63.92 9.74 -4.61
C ALA A 17 65.29 10.18 -4.09
N ALA A 18 66.21 9.22 -3.91
CA ALA A 18 67.53 9.46 -3.35
C ALA A 18 68.24 10.60 -4.07
N VAL A 19 68.17 11.80 -3.48
CA VAL A 19 68.86 12.99 -3.98
C VAL A 19 70.34 12.75 -3.71
N ALA A 20 71.11 12.65 -4.80
CA ALA A 20 72.56 12.62 -4.74
C ALA A 20 73.06 13.80 -3.88
N LYS A 21 74.01 13.53 -3.00
CA LYS A 21 74.67 14.52 -2.12
C LYS A 21 75.41 15.57 -2.95
N SER A 22 74.70 16.50 -3.57
CA SER A 22 75.28 17.74 -4.09
C SER A 22 75.64 18.60 -2.88
N GLY A 23 76.93 18.94 -2.76
CA GLY A 23 77.49 19.66 -1.61
C GLY A 23 76.61 20.83 -1.20
N ALA A 24 76.24 20.85 0.09
CA ALA A 24 75.50 21.96 0.67
C ALA A 24 76.36 23.23 0.53
N GLN A 25 75.97 24.08 -0.41
CA GLN A 25 76.54 25.41 -0.55
C GLN A 25 76.14 26.18 0.71
N GLU A 26 77.09 26.47 1.58
CA GLU A 26 76.85 27.34 2.74
C GLU A 26 76.40 28.70 2.23
N LEU A 27 75.14 29.05 2.55
CA LEU A 27 74.60 30.38 2.25
C LEU A 27 75.41 31.41 3.03
N THR A 28 75.96 32.39 2.31
CA THR A 28 76.62 33.53 2.94
C THR A 28 75.63 34.29 3.83
N GLU A 29 76.11 34.94 4.88
CA GLU A 29 75.28 35.74 5.80
C GLU A 29 74.42 36.78 5.07
N ARG A 30 74.95 37.36 3.98
CA ARG A 30 74.19 38.26 3.09
C ARG A 30 73.01 37.58 2.40
N GLN A 31 73.17 36.34 1.95
CA GLN A 31 72.08 35.56 1.34
C GLN A 31 71.02 35.18 2.37
N LEU A 32 71.43 34.86 3.60
CA LEU A 32 70.49 34.59 4.70
C LEU A 32 69.66 35.83 5.04
N HIS A 33 70.30 37.00 5.16
CA HIS A 33 69.59 38.27 5.37
C HIS A 33 68.63 38.60 4.23
N ALA A 34 69.05 38.43 2.97
CA ALA A 34 68.18 38.67 1.82
C ALA A 34 66.95 37.75 1.80
N LEU A 35 67.12 36.47 2.14
CA LEU A 35 66.02 35.51 2.28
C LEU A 35 65.10 35.88 3.44
N HIS A 36 65.64 36.32 4.58
CA HIS A 36 64.85 36.77 5.71
C HIS A 36 64.01 38.00 5.37
N ASP A 37 64.59 38.98 4.66
CA ASP A 37 63.87 40.17 4.19
C ASP A 37 62.78 39.80 3.17
N GLU A 38 63.07 38.88 2.25
CA GLU A 38 62.08 38.39 1.28
C GLU A 38 60.94 37.64 1.97
N TRP A 39 61.25 36.82 2.96
CA TRP A 39 60.27 36.12 3.78
C TRP A 39 59.39 37.09 4.57
N ASN A 40 59.97 38.11 5.19
CA ASN A 40 59.23 39.17 5.89
C ASN A 40 58.33 39.95 4.92
N ARG A 41 58.81 40.26 3.71
CA ARG A 41 58.00 40.89 2.65
C ARG A 41 56.84 39.98 2.23
N ALA A 42 57.08 38.68 2.07
CA ALA A 42 56.04 37.71 1.74
C ALA A 42 54.98 37.61 2.86
N GLN A 43 55.40 37.51 4.12
CA GLN A 43 54.49 37.54 5.27
C GLN A 43 53.66 38.81 5.31
N ASN A 44 54.27 39.98 5.11
CA ASN A 44 53.54 41.24 5.08
C ASN A 44 52.52 41.30 3.94
N ARG A 45 52.85 40.80 2.74
CA ARG A 45 51.87 40.69 1.64
C ARG A 45 50.70 39.78 2.00
N SER A 46 50.97 38.59 2.55
CA SER A 46 49.92 37.66 2.97
C SER A 46 49.05 38.23 4.09
N ARG A 47 49.64 38.99 5.03
CA ARG A 47 48.88 39.67 6.09
C ARG A 47 47.96 40.75 5.52
N VAL A 48 48.46 41.59 4.62
CA VAL A 48 47.66 42.63 3.96
C VAL A 48 46.53 42.03 3.12
N GLU A 49 46.80 40.91 2.43
CA GLU A 49 45.77 40.19 1.66
C GLU A 49 44.69 39.59 2.58
N ALA A 50 45.10 38.97 3.69
CA ALA A 50 44.17 38.44 4.69
C ALA A 50 43.30 39.55 5.31
N ASP A 51 43.89 40.69 5.68
CA ASP A 51 43.18 41.86 6.22
C ASP A 51 42.17 42.41 5.18
N THR A 52 42.55 42.41 3.90
CA THR A 52 41.68 42.83 2.78
C THR A 52 40.48 41.89 2.61
N ILE A 53 40.70 40.57 2.68
CA ILE A 53 39.61 39.59 2.58
C ILE A 53 38.68 39.70 3.79
N LEU A 54 39.23 39.85 5.00
CA LEU A 54 38.44 40.00 6.23
C LEU A 54 37.57 41.27 6.16
N ALA A 55 38.10 42.39 5.67
CA ALA A 55 37.34 43.61 5.49
C ALA A 55 36.16 43.44 4.50
N LYS A 56 36.36 42.71 3.39
CA LYS A 56 35.28 42.38 2.45
C LYS A 56 34.18 41.54 3.10
N LEU A 57 34.55 40.50 3.83
CA LEU A 57 33.59 39.63 4.53
C LEU A 57 32.79 40.38 5.59
N VAL A 58 33.42 41.30 6.32
CA VAL A 58 32.73 42.16 7.30
C VAL A 58 31.73 43.07 6.61
N ASN A 59 32.10 43.70 5.49
CA ASN A 59 31.18 44.54 4.71
C ASN A 59 29.98 43.75 4.16
N GLU A 60 30.21 42.58 3.57
CA GLU A 60 29.11 41.72 3.08
C GLU A 60 28.18 41.28 4.21
N ASN A 61 28.73 40.96 5.39
CA ASN A 61 27.92 40.58 6.56
C ASN A 61 27.07 41.75 7.05
N ASN A 62 27.62 42.96 7.07
CA ASN A 62 26.87 44.17 7.43
C ASN A 62 25.77 44.45 6.40
N GLU A 63 26.04 44.35 5.10
CA GLU A 63 25.03 44.52 4.05
C GLU A 63 23.89 43.49 4.18
N LEU A 64 24.22 42.22 4.48
CA LEU A 64 23.21 41.18 4.73
C LEU A 64 22.37 41.47 5.97
N ARG A 65 22.99 42.00 7.04
CA ARG A 65 22.25 42.43 8.24
C ARG A 65 21.32 43.59 7.94
N ASP A 66 21.77 44.58 7.18
CA ASP A 66 20.97 45.73 6.79
C ASP A 66 19.76 45.29 5.94
N ARG A 67 19.99 44.42 4.94
CA ARG A 67 18.91 43.81 4.12
C ARG A 67 17.93 43.00 4.97
N LEU A 68 18.42 42.25 5.96
CA LEU A 68 17.55 41.51 6.89
C LEU A 68 16.70 42.46 7.75
N THR A 69 17.28 43.55 8.26
CA THR A 69 16.53 44.54 9.03
C THR A 69 15.50 45.29 8.19
N ALA A 70 15.84 45.65 6.95
CA ALA A 70 14.92 46.30 6.02
C ALA A 70 13.71 45.39 5.70
N THR A 71 13.95 44.14 5.32
CA THR A 71 12.89 43.15 5.06
C THR A 71 12.04 42.86 6.30
N GLN A 72 12.64 42.82 7.49
CA GLN A 72 11.89 42.70 8.74
C GLN A 72 10.99 43.92 9.02
N SER A 73 11.43 45.13 8.68
CA SER A 73 10.61 46.35 8.82
C SER A 73 9.45 46.34 7.83
N GLU A 74 9.71 46.04 6.55
CA GLU A 74 8.66 45.92 5.53
C GLU A 74 7.61 44.85 5.91
N LEU A 75 8.05 43.73 6.49
CA LEU A 75 7.15 42.70 7.01
C LEU A 75 6.34 43.20 8.22
N LYS A 76 6.90 44.03 9.10
CA LYS A 76 6.15 44.63 10.23
C LYS A 76 5.09 45.61 9.73
N ASP A 77 5.43 46.46 8.76
CA ASP A 77 4.50 47.44 8.18
C ASP A 77 3.37 46.75 7.40
N SER A 78 3.70 45.69 6.67
CA SER A 78 2.72 44.81 6.04
C SER A 78 1.81 44.14 7.08
N ARG A 79 2.35 43.75 8.24
CA ARG A 79 1.60 43.13 9.34
C ARG A 79 0.59 44.09 9.97
N THR A 80 0.89 45.40 10.01
CA THR A 80 -0.07 46.42 10.43
C THR A 80 -1.21 46.62 9.43
N HIS A 81 -0.94 46.53 8.12
CA HIS A 81 -2.00 46.59 7.10
C HIS A 81 -2.85 45.31 7.04
N VAL A 82 -2.32 44.16 7.46
CA VAL A 82 -3.04 42.87 7.51
C VAL A 82 -3.90 42.72 8.79
N ARG A 83 -4.11 43.79 9.57
CA ARG A 83 -5.03 43.77 10.73
C ARG A 83 -6.51 43.55 10.36
N ILE A 84 -6.88 43.59 9.08
CA ILE A 84 -8.07 42.86 8.61
C ILE A 84 -7.69 41.38 8.64
N ALA A 85 -7.77 40.77 9.82
CA ALA A 85 -7.35 39.40 10.09
C ALA A 85 -8.18 38.42 9.25
N ARG A 86 -7.73 38.21 8.00
CA ARG A 86 -8.23 37.14 7.14
C ARG A 86 -7.92 35.83 7.85
N LYS A 87 -8.96 35.05 8.04
CA LYS A 87 -8.81 33.72 8.63
C LYS A 87 -8.05 32.86 7.62
N LEU A 88 -6.87 32.39 8.00
CA LEU A 88 -6.06 31.54 7.12
C LEU A 88 -6.40 30.08 7.37
N VAL A 89 -6.56 29.34 6.28
CA VAL A 89 -6.68 27.89 6.29
C VAL A 89 -5.48 27.33 5.55
N PHE A 90 -4.76 26.43 6.22
CA PHE A 90 -3.57 25.80 5.66
C PHE A 90 -3.87 24.35 5.28
N GLY A 91 -3.57 23.98 4.04
CA GLY A 91 -3.56 22.59 3.59
C GLY A 91 -2.12 22.08 3.45
N ILE A 92 -1.78 20.92 3.99
CA ILE A 92 -0.45 20.32 3.84
C ILE A 92 -0.61 18.89 3.33
N PHE A 93 -0.28 18.66 2.07
CA PHE A 93 -0.52 17.41 1.37
C PHE A 93 0.80 16.79 0.88
N ASP A 94 0.82 15.47 0.84
CA ASP A 94 1.90 14.70 0.21
C ASP A 94 1.37 14.13 -1.10
N LEU A 95 1.79 14.66 -2.24
CA LEU A 95 1.26 14.22 -3.52
C LEU A 95 1.64 12.77 -3.86
N GLU A 96 2.56 12.10 -3.15
CA GLU A 96 2.75 10.65 -3.32
C GLU A 96 1.60 9.82 -2.71
N GLU A 97 1.02 10.28 -1.59
CA GLU A 97 -0.02 9.58 -0.81
C GLU A 97 -1.43 10.19 -0.99
N ASP A 98 -1.46 11.45 -1.40
CA ASP A 98 -2.62 12.30 -1.64
C ASP A 98 -2.63 12.75 -3.11
N PHE A 99 -2.40 11.82 -4.05
CA PHE A 99 -2.39 12.15 -5.47
C PHE A 99 -3.80 12.44 -6.01
N PHE A 100 -3.89 13.14 -7.13
CA PHE A 100 -5.18 13.51 -7.73
C PHE A 100 -5.93 12.33 -8.34
N SER A 101 -7.26 12.36 -8.25
CA SER A 101 -8.13 11.35 -8.84
C SER A 101 -7.88 11.21 -10.34
N SER A 102 -8.03 9.98 -10.85
CA SER A 102 -7.89 9.71 -12.29
C SER A 102 -8.81 10.61 -13.13
N ARG A 103 -10.02 10.89 -12.66
CA ARG A 103 -10.97 11.79 -13.32
C ARG A 103 -10.41 13.20 -13.54
N ILE A 104 -9.68 13.74 -12.56
CA ILE A 104 -9.05 15.07 -12.69
C ILE A 104 -7.91 15.00 -13.71
N LEU A 105 -7.08 13.96 -13.62
CA LEU A 105 -5.90 13.80 -14.47
C LEU A 105 -6.25 13.57 -15.95
N HIS A 106 -7.40 12.99 -16.26
CA HIS A 106 -7.89 12.80 -17.63
C HIS A 106 -8.74 13.96 -18.14
N SER A 107 -8.92 15.02 -17.37
CA SER A 107 -9.65 16.20 -17.84
C SER A 107 -8.79 17.04 -18.79
N PRO A 108 -9.39 17.73 -19.79
CA PRO A 108 -8.65 18.50 -20.79
C PRO A 108 -7.79 19.62 -20.19
N ASN A 109 -8.17 20.13 -19.01
CA ASN A 109 -7.45 21.14 -18.24
C ASN A 109 -7.11 20.61 -16.84
N ARG A 110 -6.48 19.42 -16.79
CA ARG A 110 -6.21 18.68 -15.55
C ARG A 110 -5.50 19.46 -14.45
N GLU A 111 -4.63 20.41 -14.78
CA GLU A 111 -3.97 21.25 -13.78
C GLU A 111 -4.95 22.20 -13.11
N GLN A 112 -5.80 22.86 -13.90
CA GLN A 112 -6.84 23.77 -13.40
C GLN A 112 -7.87 22.99 -12.58
N ALA A 113 -8.34 21.86 -13.11
CA ALA A 113 -9.27 20.98 -12.43
C ALA A 113 -8.70 20.48 -11.08
N ALA A 114 -7.40 20.18 -11.01
CA ALA A 114 -6.74 19.76 -9.78
C ALA A 114 -6.74 20.87 -8.72
N VAL A 115 -6.35 22.09 -9.10
CA VAL A 115 -6.33 23.25 -8.18
C VAL A 115 -7.75 23.59 -7.72
N GLU A 116 -8.71 23.71 -8.64
CA GLU A 116 -10.08 24.07 -8.31
C GLU A 116 -10.75 23.03 -7.42
N ALA A 117 -10.65 21.75 -7.76
CA ALA A 117 -11.26 20.68 -6.97
C ALA A 117 -10.69 20.64 -5.56
N LEU A 118 -9.39 20.87 -5.40
CA LEU A 118 -8.77 20.86 -4.09
C LEU A 118 -9.06 22.12 -3.28
N MET A 119 -8.98 23.30 -3.90
CA MET A 119 -9.33 24.56 -3.24
C MET A 119 -10.78 24.51 -2.75
N LEU A 120 -11.69 23.94 -3.56
CA LEU A 120 -13.07 23.69 -3.16
C LEU A 120 -13.15 22.77 -1.95
N LYS A 121 -12.45 21.62 -1.96
CA LYS A 121 -12.47 20.68 -0.82
C LYS A 121 -11.88 21.25 0.46
N VAL A 122 -10.80 22.02 0.37
CA VAL A 122 -10.20 22.69 1.53
C VAL A 122 -11.11 23.83 2.02
N ALA A 123 -11.79 24.53 1.12
CA ALA A 123 -12.81 25.50 1.51
C ALA A 123 -14.02 24.81 2.19
N GLU A 124 -14.54 23.70 1.66
CA GLU A 124 -15.59 22.90 2.32
C GLU A 124 -15.14 22.47 3.72
N ALA A 125 -13.91 21.96 3.83
CA ALA A 125 -13.31 21.63 5.12
C ALA A 125 -13.22 22.85 6.03
N ALA A 126 -12.89 24.04 5.52
CA ALA A 126 -12.87 25.28 6.31
C ALA A 126 -14.24 25.61 6.92
N HIS A 127 -15.32 25.46 6.14
CA HIS A 127 -16.67 25.84 6.55
C HIS A 127 -17.33 24.85 7.51
N SER A 128 -16.83 23.62 7.62
CA SER A 128 -17.49 22.52 8.34
C SER A 128 -17.42 22.56 9.88
N GLY A 129 -17.24 23.72 10.50
CA GLY A 129 -17.22 23.88 11.96
C GLY A 129 -18.49 24.52 12.52
N ALA A 130 -18.93 24.07 13.70
CA ALA A 130 -20.03 24.69 14.46
C ALA A 130 -19.65 26.13 14.85
N GLY A 131 -20.08 27.11 14.05
CA GLY A 131 -19.76 28.53 14.27
C GLY A 131 -19.46 29.36 13.02
N SER A 132 -19.71 28.83 11.81
CA SER A 132 -19.33 29.48 10.53
C SER A 132 -20.07 30.78 10.18
N ASN A 133 -20.98 31.29 11.02
CA ASN A 133 -21.70 32.55 10.78
C ASN A 133 -20.85 33.83 10.83
N SER A 134 -19.52 33.73 10.91
CA SER A 134 -18.69 34.92 11.08
C SER A 134 -18.61 35.86 9.87
N GLY A 135 -19.16 35.51 8.70
CA GLY A 135 -19.22 36.37 7.50
C GLY A 135 -17.87 36.85 6.96
N ARG A 136 -16.76 36.46 7.59
CA ARG A 136 -15.40 36.91 7.25
C ARG A 136 -14.87 36.06 6.09
N PRO A 137 -14.24 36.69 5.09
CA PRO A 137 -13.58 35.96 4.01
C PRO A 137 -12.39 35.16 4.57
N TRP A 138 -12.27 33.91 4.11
CA TRP A 138 -11.14 33.04 4.41
C TRP A 138 -10.12 33.11 3.27
N THR A 139 -8.87 32.81 3.59
CA THR A 139 -7.83 32.63 2.58
C THR A 139 -7.22 31.26 2.76
N VAL A 140 -7.32 30.45 1.71
CA VAL A 140 -6.80 29.08 1.70
C VAL A 140 -5.40 29.08 1.10
N VAL A 141 -4.45 28.52 1.82
CA VAL A 141 -3.06 28.34 1.39
C VAL A 141 -2.73 26.86 1.46
N CYS A 142 -2.34 26.27 0.34
CA CYS A 142 -2.05 24.84 0.27
C CYS A 142 -0.58 24.60 -0.10
N PHE A 143 0.07 23.71 0.64
CA PHE A 143 1.42 23.24 0.41
C PHE A 143 1.38 21.78 -0.05
N PHE A 144 1.99 21.52 -1.20
CA PHE A 144 2.12 20.18 -1.77
C PHE A 144 3.56 19.80 -1.74
N PHE A 145 3.84 18.74 -1.01
CA PHE A 145 5.15 18.15 -0.98
C PHE A 145 5.21 17.08 -2.07
N TRP A 146 6.26 17.16 -2.86
CA TRP A 146 6.53 16.22 -3.92
C TRP A 146 7.99 15.80 -3.91
N ASN A 147 8.21 14.51 -3.77
CA ASN A 147 9.51 13.91 -3.97
C ASN A 147 9.73 13.70 -5.47
N GLY A 148 10.67 14.43 -6.07
CA GLY A 148 11.01 14.34 -7.50
C GLY A 148 11.61 13.01 -7.94
N SER A 149 11.50 11.95 -7.12
CA SER A 149 12.14 10.67 -7.38
C SER A 149 11.71 10.07 -8.72
N ARG A 150 12.72 9.64 -9.49
CA ARG A 150 12.50 9.05 -10.81
C ARG A 150 11.62 7.80 -10.76
N GLU A 151 11.82 6.97 -9.74
CA GLU A 151 11.03 5.75 -9.51
C GLU A 151 9.52 6.05 -9.35
N PHE A 152 9.16 7.15 -8.68
CA PHE A 152 7.76 7.55 -8.56
C PHE A 152 7.20 8.00 -9.91
N ILE A 153 7.96 8.81 -10.66
CA ILE A 153 7.56 9.29 -11.98
C ILE A 153 7.36 8.12 -12.94
N ASP A 154 8.29 7.16 -12.99
CA ASP A 154 8.18 5.98 -13.85
C ASP A 154 6.94 5.15 -13.49
N ARG A 155 6.54 5.10 -12.21
CA ARG A 155 5.26 4.47 -11.80
C ARG A 155 4.05 5.22 -12.31
N LEU A 156 4.05 6.55 -12.31
CA LEU A 156 2.94 7.33 -12.87
C LEU A 156 2.75 7.03 -14.35
N LEU A 157 3.86 6.95 -15.10
CA LEU A 157 3.89 6.59 -16.52
C LEU A 157 3.39 5.16 -16.73
N ALA A 158 3.88 4.21 -15.94
CA ALA A 158 3.46 2.80 -16.03
C ALA A 158 1.97 2.57 -15.72
N ASN A 159 1.36 3.44 -14.90
CA ASN A 159 -0.08 3.41 -14.60
C ASN A 159 -0.92 4.19 -15.62
N GLY A 160 -0.32 4.74 -16.69
CA GLY A 160 -1.03 5.51 -17.72
C GLY A 160 -1.60 6.83 -17.21
N LEU A 161 -1.06 7.40 -16.12
CA LEU A 161 -1.52 8.69 -15.59
C LEU A 161 -0.94 9.87 -16.39
N PHE A 162 0.19 9.64 -17.06
CA PHE A 162 0.81 10.57 -17.99
C PHE A 162 1.34 9.77 -19.18
N ASP A 163 1.25 10.36 -20.37
CA ASP A 163 1.68 9.69 -21.60
C ASP A 163 3.21 9.66 -21.75
N SER A 164 3.90 10.61 -21.12
CA SER A 164 5.35 10.74 -21.19
C SER A 164 5.91 11.53 -20.01
N LEU A 165 7.22 11.45 -19.80
CA LEU A 165 7.92 12.30 -18.83
C LEU A 165 7.67 13.80 -19.09
N ARG A 166 7.69 14.20 -20.37
CA ARG A 166 7.44 15.59 -20.77
C ARG A 166 6.02 16.02 -20.44
N ASP A 167 5.05 15.13 -20.61
CA ASP A 167 3.65 15.38 -20.26
C ASP A 167 3.51 15.64 -18.74
N TYR A 168 4.16 14.81 -17.93
CA TYR A 168 4.27 14.99 -16.49
C TYR A 168 4.98 16.29 -16.08
N GLU A 169 6.13 16.63 -16.68
CA GLU A 169 6.86 17.87 -16.37
C GLU A 169 6.04 19.11 -16.73
N ASN A 170 5.33 19.07 -17.86
CA ASN A 170 4.41 20.11 -18.27
C ASN A 170 3.28 20.29 -17.24
N PHE A 171 2.70 19.19 -16.76
CA PHE A 171 1.67 19.21 -15.71
C PHE A 171 2.20 19.90 -14.44
N ILE A 172 3.34 19.47 -13.92
CA ILE A 172 3.96 20.05 -12.71
C ILE A 172 4.30 21.52 -12.89
N GLY A 173 4.89 21.89 -14.04
CA GLY A 173 5.27 23.26 -14.36
C GLY A 173 4.07 24.20 -14.54
N ARG A 174 2.94 23.70 -15.06
CA ARG A 174 1.68 24.44 -15.14
C ARG A 174 1.03 24.54 -13.75
N LEU A 175 0.92 23.43 -13.03
CA LEU A 175 0.34 23.38 -11.68
C LEU A 175 0.99 24.40 -10.73
N ARG A 176 2.32 24.53 -10.77
CA ARG A 176 3.08 25.52 -9.97
C ARG A 176 2.72 26.98 -10.28
N ARG A 177 2.25 27.28 -11.49
CA ARG A 177 1.96 28.66 -11.96
C ARG A 177 0.50 29.06 -11.83
N LEU A 178 -0.41 28.10 -11.61
CA LEU A 178 -1.84 28.37 -11.67
C LEU A 178 -2.37 29.23 -10.52
N HIS A 179 -1.79 29.12 -9.32
CA HIS A 179 -2.33 29.85 -8.18
C HIS A 179 -1.27 30.23 -7.14
N PRO A 180 -1.15 31.51 -6.74
CA PRO A 180 -0.10 31.97 -5.83
C PRO A 180 -0.21 31.41 -4.40
N LEU A 181 -1.40 30.96 -4.00
CA LEU A 181 -1.62 30.32 -2.70
C LEU A 181 -1.50 28.78 -2.77
N PHE A 182 -1.15 28.23 -3.93
CA PHE A 182 -0.89 26.82 -4.15
C PHE A 182 0.62 26.63 -4.33
N GLN A 183 1.30 26.22 -3.26
CA GLN A 183 2.75 26.08 -3.26
C GLN A 183 3.15 24.62 -3.46
N LEU A 184 3.65 24.30 -4.65
CA LEU A 184 4.23 22.99 -4.96
C LEU A 184 5.72 22.97 -4.63
N LEU A 185 6.07 22.27 -3.56
CA LEU A 185 7.42 22.06 -3.06
C LEU A 185 7.97 20.76 -3.65
N THR A 186 8.65 20.88 -4.78
CA THR A 186 9.45 19.79 -5.36
C THR A 186 10.77 19.71 -4.63
N LEU A 187 11.02 18.58 -3.96
CA LEU A 187 12.21 18.39 -3.14
C LEU A 187 12.86 17.05 -3.51
N ASP A 188 14.11 17.12 -3.97
CA ASP A 188 14.93 15.95 -4.23
C ASP A 188 15.66 15.54 -2.95
N ILE A 189 14.87 15.21 -1.92
CA ILE A 189 15.36 14.81 -0.60
C ILE A 189 14.82 13.43 -0.22
N PRO A 190 15.52 12.69 0.66
CA PRO A 190 15.01 11.43 1.17
C PRO A 190 13.61 11.59 1.79
N LYS A 191 12.76 10.56 1.65
CA LYS A 191 11.37 10.59 2.12
C LYS A 191 11.24 10.94 3.61
N GLU A 192 12.17 10.50 4.46
CA GLU A 192 12.15 10.86 5.89
C GLU A 192 12.40 12.36 6.11
N ALA A 193 13.32 12.96 5.36
CA ALA A 193 13.58 14.40 5.42
C ALA A 193 12.37 15.21 4.89
N LEU A 194 11.67 14.67 3.88
CA LEU A 194 10.40 15.23 3.40
C LEU A 194 9.33 15.22 4.50
N ARG A 195 9.18 14.09 5.20
CA ARG A 195 8.26 13.94 6.34
C ARG A 195 8.58 14.88 7.47
N GLN A 196 9.87 15.05 7.80
CA GLN A 196 10.30 16.01 8.80
C GLN A 196 9.90 17.43 8.40
N LYS A 197 10.11 17.83 7.14
CA LYS A 197 9.73 19.16 6.66
C LYS A 197 8.22 19.39 6.66
N GLN A 198 7.43 18.37 6.31
CA GLN A 198 5.98 18.39 6.42
C GLN A 198 5.54 18.58 7.88
N ALA A 199 6.17 17.87 8.82
CA ALA A 199 5.93 18.02 10.25
C ALA A 199 6.30 19.42 10.74
N ASP A 200 7.45 19.97 10.33
CA ASP A 200 7.88 21.32 10.70
C ASP A 200 6.88 22.38 10.22
N PHE A 201 6.38 22.27 8.99
CA PHE A 201 5.33 23.14 8.45
C PHE A 201 4.03 23.02 9.27
N THR A 202 3.66 21.79 9.59
CA THR A 202 2.47 21.49 10.40
C THR A 202 2.56 22.13 11.78
N LEU A 203 3.71 22.00 12.46
CA LEU A 203 3.95 22.61 13.77
C LEU A 203 4.01 24.14 13.70
N ALA A 204 4.67 24.69 12.67
CA ALA A 204 4.77 26.14 12.47
C ALA A 204 3.39 26.77 12.26
N PHE A 205 2.57 26.20 11.36
CA PHE A 205 1.23 26.73 11.08
C PHE A 205 0.23 26.41 12.19
N GLY A 206 0.35 25.26 12.86
CA GLY A 206 -0.47 24.96 14.03
C GLY A 206 -0.26 25.93 15.20
N ARG A 207 0.91 26.57 15.30
CA ARG A 207 1.22 27.61 16.30
C ARG A 207 0.87 29.03 15.83
N ALA A 208 0.59 29.23 14.55
CA ALA A 208 0.38 30.56 14.01
C ALA A 208 -0.99 31.11 14.45
N ALA A 209 -0.99 32.29 15.09
CA ALA A 209 -2.24 32.92 15.57
C ALA A 209 -3.24 33.27 14.45
N SER A 210 -2.77 33.39 13.20
CA SER A 210 -3.61 33.60 12.02
C SER A 210 -4.18 32.31 11.43
N ALA A 211 -3.64 31.15 11.80
CA ALA A 211 -4.13 29.85 11.34
C ALA A 211 -5.40 29.49 12.09
N THR A 212 -6.50 29.49 11.35
CA THR A 212 -7.82 29.14 11.87
C THR A 212 -8.19 27.70 11.58
N LYS A 213 -7.60 27.10 10.56
CA LYS A 213 -7.77 25.68 10.27
C LYS A 213 -6.54 25.11 9.59
N LEU A 214 -6.24 23.86 9.90
CA LEU A 214 -5.15 23.09 9.35
C LEU A 214 -5.72 21.78 8.79
N VAL A 215 -5.54 21.55 7.50
CA VAL A 215 -5.98 20.34 6.80
C VAL A 215 -4.74 19.54 6.42
N LEU A 216 -4.57 18.38 7.02
CA LEU A 216 -3.41 17.53 6.84
C LEU A 216 -3.76 16.34 5.93
N GLY A 217 -2.88 16.06 4.98
CA GLY A 217 -2.95 14.87 4.13
C GLY A 217 -2.83 13.57 4.92
N ARG A 218 -2.98 12.44 4.22
CA ARG A 218 -2.95 11.10 4.84
C ARG A 218 -1.60 10.75 5.43
N TRP A 219 -0.53 11.41 4.95
CA TRP A 219 0.81 11.29 5.48
C TRP A 219 0.91 11.54 6.99
N ALA A 220 0.02 12.40 7.52
CA ALA A 220 -0.03 12.78 8.92
C ALA A 220 -0.71 11.73 9.82
N LEU A 221 -1.24 10.64 9.25
CA LEU A 221 -1.89 9.54 10.00
C LEU A 221 -0.88 8.56 10.61
N ASN A 222 0.19 9.08 11.21
CA ASN A 222 1.21 8.32 11.90
C ASN A 222 1.33 8.76 13.37
N ASP A 223 1.76 7.85 14.25
CA ASP A 223 1.80 8.11 15.69
C ASP A 223 2.68 9.31 16.06
N ARG A 224 3.85 9.46 15.42
CA ARG A 224 4.79 10.57 15.69
C ARG A 224 4.17 11.94 15.43
N MET A 225 3.45 12.09 14.32
CA MET A 225 2.81 13.36 13.97
C MET A 225 1.68 13.67 14.95
N PHE A 226 0.91 12.68 15.37
CA PHE A 226 -0.13 12.88 16.37
C PHE A 226 0.42 13.28 17.74
N GLU A 227 1.49 12.66 18.21
CA GLU A 227 2.17 13.08 19.45
C GLU A 227 2.65 14.54 19.37
N ALA A 228 3.19 14.94 18.22
CA ALA A 228 3.64 16.31 17.99
C ALA A 228 2.46 17.30 17.95
N LEU A 229 1.31 16.92 17.38
CA LEU A 229 0.08 17.73 17.37
C LEU A 229 -0.54 17.86 18.76
N VAL A 230 -0.60 16.78 19.54
CA VAL A 230 -1.08 16.83 20.93
C VAL A 230 -0.24 17.80 21.75
N SER A 231 1.07 17.89 21.47
CA SER A 231 1.97 18.85 22.12
C SER A 231 1.73 20.31 21.71
N LEU A 232 1.02 20.58 20.61
CA LEU A 232 0.64 21.94 20.21
C LEU A 232 -0.57 22.47 20.98
N GLU A 233 -1.46 21.57 21.41
CA GLU A 233 -2.65 21.95 22.14
C GLU A 233 -2.25 22.34 23.57
N ARG A 234 -2.33 23.64 23.88
CA ARG A 234 -2.52 24.12 25.26
C ARG A 234 -3.66 23.31 25.87
N PRO A 235 -3.69 22.99 27.17
CA PRO A 235 -4.39 21.84 27.77
C PRO A 235 -5.92 21.85 27.52
N ALA A 236 -6.30 21.60 26.29
CA ALA A 236 -7.63 21.39 25.78
C ALA A 236 -7.74 19.88 25.65
N GLN A 237 -8.73 19.31 26.31
CA GLN A 237 -8.79 17.87 26.55
C GLN A 237 -9.12 17.06 25.29
N HIS A 238 -9.41 17.70 24.13
CA HIS A 238 -9.89 17.03 22.93
C HIS A 238 -9.42 17.68 21.61
N LEU A 239 -8.70 16.90 20.78
CA LEU A 239 -8.39 17.22 19.38
C LEU A 239 -9.67 17.35 18.51
N GLY A 240 -10.82 16.87 18.98
CA GLY A 240 -12.12 16.95 18.29
C GLY A 240 -12.66 18.39 18.19
N ASP A 241 -12.26 19.26 19.11
CA ASP A 241 -12.56 20.70 19.08
C ASP A 241 -11.47 21.50 18.35
N SER A 242 -10.42 20.82 17.89
CA SER A 242 -9.26 21.45 17.28
C SER A 242 -9.55 21.97 15.87
N ASN A 243 -8.75 22.96 15.51
CA ASN A 243 -8.66 23.50 14.17
C ASN A 243 -7.95 22.55 13.20
N VAL A 244 -7.63 21.31 13.60
CA VAL A 244 -6.92 20.34 12.77
C VAL A 244 -7.91 19.32 12.18
N CYS A 245 -7.83 19.11 10.88
CA CYS A 245 -8.60 18.12 10.14
C CYS A 245 -7.65 17.28 9.29
N PHE A 246 -8.02 16.04 9.06
CA PHE A 246 -7.24 15.09 8.28
C PHE A 246 -8.01 14.70 7.03
N VAL A 247 -7.31 14.50 5.92
CA VAL A 247 -7.86 13.79 4.77
C VAL A 247 -8.25 12.38 5.22
N GLU A 248 -9.40 11.90 4.74
CA GLU A 248 -9.89 10.57 5.08
C GLU A 248 -8.83 9.47 4.83
N PRO A 249 -8.65 8.54 5.78
CA PRO A 249 -7.75 7.41 5.59
C PRO A 249 -8.25 6.56 4.44
N LEU A 250 -7.33 5.86 3.78
CA LEU A 250 -7.74 4.90 2.77
C LEU A 250 -8.45 3.73 3.42
N VAL A 251 -9.34 3.10 2.66
CA VAL A 251 -9.96 1.85 3.07
C VAL A 251 -8.87 0.84 3.37
N GLY A 252 -8.89 0.30 4.59
CA GLY A 252 -7.90 -0.66 5.06
C GLY A 252 -6.60 -0.05 5.60
N THR A 253 -6.41 1.28 5.57
CA THR A 253 -5.28 1.91 6.29
C THR A 253 -5.48 1.74 7.79
N LEU A 254 -4.50 1.11 8.43
CA LEU A 254 -4.47 0.96 9.88
C LEU A 254 -4.18 2.32 10.53
N VAL A 255 -5.23 3.02 10.94
CA VAL A 255 -5.10 4.15 11.86
C VAL A 255 -4.88 3.61 13.27
N SER A 256 -3.72 3.91 13.85
CA SER A 256 -3.33 3.46 15.18
C SER A 256 -4.42 3.72 16.23
N PRO A 257 -4.63 2.81 17.22
CA PRO A 257 -5.56 3.05 18.31
C PRO A 257 -5.28 4.34 19.09
N ALA A 258 -4.01 4.74 19.20
CA ALA A 258 -3.64 6.00 19.86
C ALA A 258 -4.25 7.21 19.13
N VAL A 259 -4.13 7.23 17.80
CA VAL A 259 -4.73 8.23 16.94
C VAL A 259 -6.26 8.22 17.05
N ARG A 260 -6.90 7.04 17.01
CA ARG A 260 -8.36 6.93 17.10
C ARG A 260 -8.92 7.47 18.42
N ARG A 261 -8.19 7.28 19.53
CA ARG A 261 -8.59 7.81 20.85
C ARG A 261 -8.70 9.33 20.88
N LEU A 262 -7.94 10.02 20.04
CA LEU A 262 -7.97 11.48 19.91
C LEU A 262 -9.16 11.98 19.09
N ARG A 263 -9.98 11.09 18.54
CA ARG A 263 -11.16 11.40 17.71
C ARG A 263 -10.85 12.45 16.62
N PRO A 264 -9.83 12.23 15.78
CA PRO A 264 -9.49 13.16 14.72
C PRO A 264 -10.67 13.39 13.78
N ARG A 265 -10.82 14.64 13.33
CA ARG A 265 -11.82 14.99 12.33
C ARG A 265 -11.30 14.62 10.95
N PHE A 266 -11.97 13.67 10.31
CA PHE A 266 -11.68 13.32 8.92
C PHE A 266 -12.57 14.12 7.97
N TRP A 267 -12.00 14.52 6.84
CA TRP A 267 -12.69 15.16 5.75
C TRP A 267 -12.55 14.33 4.49
N SER A 268 -13.68 14.10 3.82
CA SER A 268 -13.67 13.34 2.58
C SER A 268 -13.14 14.19 1.44
N PHE A 269 -12.18 13.63 0.71
CA PHE A 269 -11.62 14.21 -0.52
C PHE A 269 -12.00 13.35 -1.73
N GLU A 270 -13.09 12.59 -1.60
CA GLU A 270 -13.61 11.73 -2.65
C GLU A 270 -13.80 12.50 -3.96
N GLY A 271 -13.31 11.91 -5.05
CA GLY A 271 -13.33 12.51 -6.39
C GLY A 271 -12.24 13.57 -6.64
N THR A 272 -11.57 14.06 -5.60
CA THR A 272 -10.45 15.00 -5.70
C THR A 272 -9.11 14.30 -5.54
N LEU A 273 -8.94 13.56 -4.45
CA LEU A 273 -7.75 12.78 -4.16
C LEU A 273 -8.05 11.30 -4.34
N ARG A 274 -7.08 10.53 -4.84
CA ARG A 274 -7.21 9.08 -5.02
C ARG A 274 -7.44 8.42 -3.68
N ALA A 275 -8.29 7.41 -3.64
CA ALA A 275 -8.46 6.56 -2.46
C ALA A 275 -7.42 5.40 -2.41
N ILE A 276 -6.51 5.33 -3.38
CA ILE A 276 -5.47 4.29 -3.45
C ILE A 276 -4.12 5.01 -3.63
N PRO A 277 -3.10 4.73 -2.79
CA PRO A 277 -1.82 5.40 -2.93
C PRO A 277 -1.05 4.78 -4.11
N LEU A 278 -0.44 5.63 -4.92
CA LEU A 278 0.50 5.23 -5.97
C LEU A 278 1.78 4.64 -5.40
N ALA A 279 2.16 5.12 -4.22
CA ALA A 279 3.43 4.85 -3.59
C ALA A 279 3.56 3.45 -2.97
N ARG A 280 2.67 2.48 -3.24
CA ARG A 280 2.97 1.08 -2.89
C ARG A 280 4.24 0.69 -3.65
N ARG A 281 5.38 0.69 -2.95
CA ARG A 281 6.65 0.22 -3.51
C ARG A 281 6.42 -1.18 -4.04
N ALA A 282 7.07 -1.49 -5.16
CA ALA A 282 7.15 -2.87 -5.65
C ALA A 282 7.73 -3.85 -4.59
N GLY A 283 8.33 -3.35 -3.49
CA GLY A 283 8.77 -4.14 -2.33
C GLY A 283 8.00 -3.99 -1.01
N ASP A 284 7.31 -2.86 -0.74
CA ASP A 284 6.44 -2.71 0.47
C ASP A 284 5.00 -3.16 0.21
N ASN A 285 4.72 -3.65 -1.00
CA ASN A 285 3.71 -4.69 -1.21
C ASN A 285 4.17 -5.97 -0.49
N ARG A 286 4.16 -5.97 0.85
CA ARG A 286 3.60 -7.15 1.50
C ARG A 286 2.13 -7.15 1.11
N MET A 287 1.87 -7.61 -0.13
CA MET A 287 0.54 -7.99 -0.54
C MET A 287 -0.02 -8.77 0.63
N LEU A 288 -1.20 -8.37 1.08
CA LEU A 288 -1.78 -8.96 2.27
C LEU A 288 -1.80 -10.47 2.05
N GLU A 289 -1.14 -11.19 2.94
CA GLU A 289 -1.24 -12.63 2.93
C GLU A 289 -2.62 -12.99 3.45
N ILE A 290 -3.26 -13.90 2.73
CA ILE A 290 -4.57 -14.37 3.15
C ILE A 290 -4.41 -15.19 4.42
N ASN A 291 -5.24 -14.91 5.43
CA ASN A 291 -5.25 -15.72 6.63
C ASN A 291 -6.15 -16.93 6.38
N PHE A 292 -5.57 -18.09 6.08
CA PHE A 292 -6.31 -19.33 5.81
C PHE A 292 -7.11 -19.86 7.02
N ASN A 293 -6.83 -19.38 8.23
CA ASN A 293 -7.61 -19.72 9.43
C ASN A 293 -8.92 -18.91 9.52
N LYS A 294 -9.14 -17.96 8.61
CA LYS A 294 -10.38 -17.18 8.51
C LYS A 294 -11.06 -17.47 7.17
N PRO A 295 -12.39 -17.59 7.13
CA PRO A 295 -13.10 -17.68 5.87
C PRO A 295 -12.84 -16.41 5.03
N LEU A 296 -12.92 -16.55 3.70
CA LEU A 296 -12.52 -15.50 2.75
C LEU A 296 -13.28 -14.17 2.94
N TRP A 297 -14.53 -14.23 3.39
CA TRP A 297 -15.34 -13.04 3.68
C TRP A 297 -15.00 -12.36 5.03
N GLN A 298 -14.21 -12.99 5.91
CA GLN A 298 -13.76 -12.44 7.20
C GLN A 298 -12.30 -11.97 7.18
N GLN A 299 -11.71 -11.85 6.00
CA GLN A 299 -10.40 -11.22 5.85
C GLN A 299 -10.49 -9.75 6.31
N ASN A 300 -9.37 -9.20 6.80
CA ASN A 300 -9.32 -7.82 7.28
C ASN A 300 -8.16 -7.07 6.59
N PRO A 301 -8.46 -6.13 5.66
CA PRO A 301 -9.78 -5.80 5.09
C PRO A 301 -10.46 -6.94 4.28
N PRO A 302 -11.79 -6.94 4.10
CA PRO A 302 -12.49 -8.00 3.34
C PRO A 302 -12.09 -8.00 1.85
N LEU A 303 -12.10 -9.16 1.20
CA LEU A 303 -11.69 -9.35 -0.20
C LEU A 303 -12.73 -8.75 -1.18
N CYS A 304 -12.26 -8.07 -2.23
CA CYS A 304 -13.14 -7.68 -3.34
C CYS A 304 -13.32 -8.84 -4.31
N LEU A 305 -14.47 -9.52 -4.27
CA LEU A 305 -14.73 -10.66 -5.14
C LEU A 305 -14.68 -10.28 -6.63
N ASP A 306 -15.23 -9.13 -7.01
CA ASP A 306 -15.27 -8.70 -8.42
C ASP A 306 -13.88 -8.44 -9.00
N TYR A 307 -12.97 -7.90 -8.19
CA TYR A 307 -11.57 -7.70 -8.57
C TYR A 307 -10.88 -9.05 -8.82
N TYR A 308 -10.97 -9.98 -7.88
CA TYR A 308 -10.26 -11.26 -7.96
C TYR A 308 -10.87 -12.26 -8.94
N LEU A 309 -12.19 -12.27 -9.09
CA LEU A 309 -12.88 -13.26 -9.92
C LEU A 309 -13.01 -12.83 -11.38
N ASN A 310 -13.22 -11.53 -11.63
CA ASN A 310 -13.50 -11.01 -12.97
C ASN A 310 -12.37 -10.17 -13.56
N GLY A 311 -11.35 -9.78 -12.77
CA GLY A 311 -10.15 -9.04 -13.21
C GLY A 311 -10.38 -7.65 -13.82
N LYS A 312 -11.64 -7.33 -14.19
CA LYS A 312 -12.05 -6.18 -14.98
C LYS A 312 -13.28 -5.44 -14.44
N ARG A 313 -13.98 -6.00 -13.43
CA ARG A 313 -15.24 -5.40 -12.94
C ARG A 313 -15.05 -4.40 -11.80
N CYS A 314 -14.01 -4.53 -10.98
CA CYS A 314 -13.75 -3.59 -9.91
C CYS A 314 -12.46 -2.79 -10.14
N TYR A 315 -12.60 -1.67 -10.84
CA TYR A 315 -11.58 -0.61 -10.92
C TYR A 315 -11.97 0.61 -10.08
N ASP A 316 -13.07 0.52 -9.32
CA ASP A 316 -13.53 1.64 -8.54
C ASP A 316 -12.55 1.91 -7.40
N GLU A 317 -11.99 3.11 -7.37
CA GLU A 317 -11.16 3.59 -6.26
C GLU A 317 -11.97 3.66 -4.96
N ARG A 318 -13.31 3.70 -5.05
CA ARG A 318 -14.25 3.70 -3.91
C ARG A 318 -14.55 2.30 -3.37
N CYS A 319 -13.94 1.26 -3.91
CA CYS A 319 -14.16 -0.10 -3.43
C CYS A 319 -13.82 -0.18 -1.93
N THR A 320 -14.82 -0.54 -1.11
CA THR A 320 -14.64 -0.74 0.34
C THR A 320 -13.96 -2.06 0.67
N PHE A 321 -13.68 -2.88 -0.35
CA PHE A 321 -13.02 -4.16 -0.25
C PHE A 321 -11.58 -4.08 -0.77
N SER A 322 -10.73 -4.95 -0.26
CA SER A 322 -9.30 -4.97 -0.58
C SER A 322 -9.01 -5.62 -1.92
N HIS A 323 -8.20 -4.93 -2.73
CA HIS A 323 -7.54 -5.47 -3.93
C HIS A 323 -6.08 -5.86 -3.64
N GLY A 324 -5.65 -5.79 -2.36
CA GLY A 324 -4.25 -5.90 -1.96
C GLY A 324 -3.77 -7.29 -1.57
N TYR A 325 -4.63 -8.30 -1.54
CA TYR A 325 -4.26 -9.69 -1.25
C TYR A 325 -3.52 -10.36 -2.38
N ARG A 326 -2.51 -11.17 -2.02
CA ARG A 326 -1.86 -12.11 -2.96
C ARG A 326 -2.59 -13.43 -2.95
N LEU A 327 -3.48 -13.62 -3.91
CA LEU A 327 -4.15 -14.90 -4.11
C LEU A 327 -3.35 -15.72 -5.12
N GLN A 328 -2.95 -16.93 -4.73
CA GLN A 328 -2.44 -17.88 -5.72
C GLN A 328 -3.58 -18.32 -6.65
N PRO A 329 -3.29 -18.71 -7.91
CA PRO A 329 -4.34 -19.14 -8.85
C PRO A 329 -5.26 -20.22 -8.30
N GLN A 330 -4.72 -21.16 -7.52
CA GLN A 330 -5.49 -22.22 -6.86
C GLN A 330 -6.48 -21.68 -5.83
N VAL A 331 -6.09 -20.63 -5.09
CA VAL A 331 -6.95 -19.95 -4.11
C VAL A 331 -8.05 -19.16 -4.82
N VAL A 332 -7.75 -18.55 -5.96
CA VAL A 332 -8.76 -17.88 -6.80
C VAL A 332 -9.77 -18.90 -7.32
N GLU A 333 -9.33 -20.07 -7.75
CA GLU A 333 -10.23 -21.13 -8.24
C GLU A 333 -11.08 -21.73 -7.11
N ALA A 334 -10.49 -21.94 -5.93
CA ALA A 334 -11.25 -22.33 -4.73
C ALA A 334 -12.29 -21.25 -4.36
N LEU A 335 -11.94 -19.96 -4.47
CA LEU A 335 -12.87 -18.86 -4.26
C LEU A 335 -14.01 -18.87 -5.29
N ARG A 336 -13.72 -19.12 -6.58
CA ARG A 336 -14.75 -19.28 -7.61
C ARG A 336 -15.71 -20.41 -7.25
N TYR A 337 -15.16 -21.54 -6.84
CA TYR A 337 -15.94 -22.71 -6.46
C TYR A 337 -16.87 -22.43 -5.27
N GLU A 338 -16.37 -21.78 -4.22
CA GLU A 338 -17.16 -21.42 -3.04
C GLU A 338 -18.25 -20.37 -3.34
N VAL A 339 -17.92 -19.34 -4.12
CA VAL A 339 -18.87 -18.29 -4.50
C VAL A 339 -19.96 -18.86 -5.44
N ALA A 340 -19.59 -19.73 -6.38
CA ALA A 340 -20.53 -20.42 -7.26
C ALA A 340 -21.47 -21.40 -6.51
N ARG A 341 -21.16 -21.74 -5.26
CA ARG A 341 -22.03 -22.56 -4.40
C ARG A 341 -22.81 -21.75 -3.37
N THR A 342 -22.62 -20.43 -3.37
CA THR A 342 -23.35 -19.50 -2.52
C THR A 342 -24.50 -18.88 -3.33
N ALA A 343 -25.69 -18.85 -2.76
CA ALA A 343 -26.85 -18.27 -3.42
C ALA A 343 -26.63 -16.77 -3.68
N CYS A 344 -26.96 -16.30 -4.89
CA CYS A 344 -26.93 -14.88 -5.22
C CYS A 344 -27.86 -14.11 -4.27
N PRO A 345 -27.39 -13.08 -3.53
CA PRO A 345 -28.22 -12.37 -2.56
C PRO A 345 -29.49 -11.76 -3.17
N LEU A 346 -29.44 -11.30 -4.42
CA LEU A 346 -30.59 -10.74 -5.13
C LEU A 346 -31.63 -11.82 -5.48
N GLU A 347 -31.21 -12.91 -6.14
CA GLU A 347 -32.09 -14.04 -6.48
C GLU A 347 -32.64 -14.73 -5.23
N ALA A 348 -31.81 -14.84 -4.19
CA ALA A 348 -32.20 -15.38 -2.90
C ALA A 348 -33.21 -14.48 -2.15
N SER A 349 -33.34 -13.21 -2.55
CA SER A 349 -34.37 -12.27 -2.09
C SER A 349 -35.57 -12.19 -3.05
N GLY A 350 -35.57 -12.95 -4.15
CA GLY A 350 -36.63 -12.95 -5.17
C GLY A 350 -36.52 -11.80 -6.19
N HIS A 351 -35.37 -11.14 -6.28
CA HIS A 351 -35.12 -10.08 -7.26
C HIS A 351 -34.23 -10.60 -8.41
N PRO A 352 -34.50 -10.23 -9.68
CA PRO A 352 -33.67 -10.65 -10.80
C PRO A 352 -32.28 -10.01 -10.69
N CYS A 353 -31.25 -10.82 -10.82
CA CYS A 353 -29.88 -10.33 -10.80
C CYS A 353 -29.51 -9.65 -12.13
N PRO A 354 -29.01 -8.39 -12.12
CA PRO A 354 -28.67 -7.66 -13.34
C PRO A 354 -27.50 -8.28 -14.11
N ASP A 355 -26.63 -9.03 -13.42
CA ASP A 355 -25.50 -9.71 -14.05
C ASP A 355 -25.90 -10.98 -14.81
N GLY A 356 -27.10 -11.52 -14.56
CA GLY A 356 -27.60 -12.75 -15.18
C GLY A 356 -26.59 -13.90 -15.07
N LEU A 357 -26.24 -14.50 -16.21
CA LEU A 357 -25.24 -15.59 -16.29
C LEU A 357 -23.80 -15.13 -15.96
N GLY A 358 -23.55 -13.83 -15.93
CA GLY A 358 -22.27 -13.24 -15.54
C GLY A 358 -22.14 -12.98 -14.04
N CYS A 359 -23.12 -13.40 -13.21
CA CYS A 359 -23.01 -13.35 -11.76
C CYS A 359 -22.01 -14.41 -11.26
N HIS A 360 -21.20 -14.06 -10.26
CA HIS A 360 -20.27 -15.02 -9.65
C HIS A 360 -20.99 -16.00 -8.71
N PHE A 361 -22.16 -15.62 -8.20
CA PHE A 361 -22.96 -16.42 -7.28
C PHE A 361 -23.92 -17.34 -8.03
N ALA A 362 -24.36 -18.41 -7.39
CA ALA A 362 -25.32 -19.32 -8.00
C ALA A 362 -26.74 -18.73 -8.00
N HIS A 363 -27.39 -18.77 -9.17
CA HIS A 363 -28.82 -18.47 -9.34
C HIS A 363 -29.70 -19.71 -9.14
N VAL A 364 -29.09 -20.91 -9.19
CA VAL A 364 -29.76 -22.20 -8.99
C VAL A 364 -28.92 -23.06 -8.07
N CYS A 365 -29.55 -23.85 -7.21
CA CYS A 365 -28.85 -24.77 -6.33
C CYS A 365 -28.02 -25.78 -7.16
N PRO A 366 -26.69 -25.85 -6.99
CA PRO A 366 -25.84 -26.74 -7.80
C PRO A 366 -26.05 -28.23 -7.51
N ARG A 367 -26.75 -28.58 -6.42
CA ARG A 367 -27.15 -29.97 -6.10
C ARG A 367 -28.47 -30.36 -6.76
N ASP A 368 -29.22 -29.39 -7.27
CA ASP A 368 -30.47 -29.55 -8.00
C ASP A 368 -31.42 -30.62 -7.41
N LEU A 369 -31.79 -31.66 -8.18
CA LEU A 369 -32.72 -32.72 -7.78
C LEU A 369 -32.22 -33.61 -6.63
N THR A 370 -30.90 -33.66 -6.42
CA THR A 370 -30.26 -34.45 -5.35
C THR A 370 -30.17 -33.69 -4.02
N CYS A 371 -30.59 -32.42 -4.01
CA CYS A 371 -30.51 -31.57 -2.83
C CYS A 371 -31.55 -31.93 -1.77
N ASP A 372 -31.11 -32.16 -0.53
CA ASP A 372 -32.01 -32.16 0.63
C ASP A 372 -32.45 -30.72 0.94
N ARG A 373 -33.59 -30.32 0.36
CA ARG A 373 -34.17 -28.97 0.44
C ARG A 373 -34.33 -28.46 1.88
N LYS A 374 -34.52 -29.36 2.86
CA LYS A 374 -34.70 -28.98 4.27
C LYS A 374 -33.40 -28.48 4.92
N ARG A 375 -32.24 -28.88 4.40
CA ARG A 375 -30.92 -28.51 4.91
C ARG A 375 -30.15 -27.61 3.94
N CYS A 376 -30.73 -27.30 2.78
CA CYS A 376 -30.11 -26.46 1.78
C CYS A 376 -30.14 -24.99 2.21
N ARG A 377 -29.06 -24.26 1.94
CA ARG A 377 -28.99 -22.80 2.14
C ARG A 377 -29.68 -22.01 1.03
N PHE A 378 -29.99 -22.64 -0.09
CA PHE A 378 -30.71 -22.00 -1.19
C PHE A 378 -32.21 -21.97 -0.88
N PRO A 379 -32.92 -20.87 -1.16
CA PRO A 379 -34.37 -20.84 -1.03
C PRO A 379 -35.06 -21.80 -2.01
N GLN A 380 -36.32 -22.13 -1.70
CA GLN A 380 -37.07 -23.16 -2.42
C GLN A 380 -37.20 -22.87 -3.91
N TRP A 381 -37.37 -21.60 -4.32
CA TRP A 381 -37.53 -21.20 -5.72
C TRP A 381 -36.22 -21.26 -6.53
N MET A 382 -35.06 -21.35 -5.88
CA MET A 382 -33.76 -21.56 -6.54
C MET A 382 -33.45 -23.05 -6.76
N HIS A 383 -34.39 -23.95 -6.44
CA HIS A 383 -34.31 -25.35 -6.84
C HIS A 383 -35.20 -25.55 -8.06
N SER A 384 -34.75 -26.35 -9.03
CA SER A 384 -35.62 -26.70 -10.16
C SER A 384 -36.94 -27.26 -9.64
N PRO A 385 -38.08 -26.86 -10.23
CA PRO A 385 -39.34 -27.52 -9.95
C PRO A 385 -39.10 -29.00 -10.17
N ARG A 386 -39.33 -29.81 -9.13
CA ARG A 386 -39.28 -31.26 -9.31
C ARG A 386 -40.38 -31.51 -10.32
N VAL A 387 -40.03 -31.78 -11.57
CA VAL A 387 -41.00 -32.28 -12.55
C VAL A 387 -41.54 -33.51 -11.85
N ALA A 388 -42.77 -33.43 -11.36
CA ALA A 388 -43.42 -34.55 -10.73
C ALA A 388 -43.42 -35.61 -11.81
N SER A 389 -42.52 -36.59 -11.68
CA SER A 389 -42.48 -37.72 -12.57
C SER A 389 -43.91 -38.25 -12.56
N PRO A 390 -44.62 -38.23 -13.70
CA PRO A 390 -45.99 -38.73 -13.72
C PRO A 390 -45.95 -40.12 -13.09
N PRO A 391 -46.88 -40.45 -12.18
CA PRO A 391 -46.88 -41.74 -11.52
C PRO A 391 -46.79 -42.78 -12.62
N THR A 392 -45.70 -43.55 -12.60
CA THR A 392 -45.46 -44.61 -13.57
C THR A 392 -46.44 -45.73 -13.25
N THR A 393 -47.70 -45.55 -13.63
CA THR A 393 -48.60 -46.66 -13.87
C THR A 393 -48.06 -47.36 -15.10
N VAL A 394 -47.31 -48.44 -14.85
CA VAL A 394 -46.96 -49.44 -15.85
C VAL A 394 -48.26 -50.11 -16.29
N ALA A 395 -49.01 -49.45 -17.16
CA ALA A 395 -50.03 -50.10 -17.97
C ALA A 395 -49.32 -50.57 -19.25
N ALA A 396 -49.07 -51.87 -19.29
CA ALA A 396 -48.64 -52.57 -20.49
C ALA A 396 -49.67 -52.30 -21.61
N ALA A 397 -49.26 -51.52 -22.62
CA ALA A 397 -50.02 -51.34 -23.84
C ALA A 397 -49.12 -51.60 -25.04
N THR A 398 -49.64 -52.52 -25.85
CA THR A 398 -49.17 -53.18 -27.06
C THR A 398 -48.69 -52.21 -28.16
N PRO A 399 -47.70 -52.57 -29.00
CA PRO A 399 -47.19 -51.70 -30.06
C PRO A 399 -48.09 -51.77 -31.33
N ALA A 400 -48.32 -50.62 -31.95
CA ALA A 400 -48.94 -50.47 -33.27
C ALA A 400 -48.42 -49.16 -33.93
N PRO A 401 -48.49 -49.01 -35.27
CA PRO A 401 -47.29 -48.84 -36.09
C PRO A 401 -47.06 -47.43 -36.64
N ALA A 402 -45.85 -47.31 -37.19
CA ALA A 402 -45.24 -46.15 -37.80
C ALA A 402 -46.11 -45.41 -38.83
N VAL A 403 -46.14 -44.08 -38.72
CA VAL A 403 -46.46 -43.15 -39.80
C VAL A 403 -45.39 -42.07 -39.81
N GLY A 404 -44.69 -41.98 -40.95
CA GLY A 404 -43.57 -41.09 -41.16
C GLY A 404 -43.98 -39.64 -41.36
N PHE A 405 -43.05 -38.74 -41.08
CA PHE A 405 -43.06 -37.37 -41.56
C PHE A 405 -41.65 -36.94 -41.99
N PRO A 406 -41.56 -36.03 -42.97
CA PRO A 406 -40.40 -35.85 -43.82
C PRO A 406 -39.32 -34.96 -43.22
N ALA A 407 -38.11 -35.18 -43.73
CA ALA A 407 -36.90 -34.42 -43.50
C ALA A 407 -36.94 -33.04 -44.16
N ASP A 408 -36.27 -32.07 -43.53
CA ASP A 408 -35.58 -30.92 -44.15
C ASP A 408 -34.91 -30.07 -43.03
N PRO A 409 -33.95 -29.15 -43.32
CA PRO A 409 -32.68 -29.43 -43.96
C PRO A 409 -31.47 -28.84 -43.18
N LEU A 410 -30.30 -29.33 -43.61
CA LEU A 410 -28.91 -28.94 -43.38
C LEU A 410 -28.64 -27.48 -42.92
N LEU A 411 -27.78 -27.34 -41.90
CA LEU A 411 -26.89 -26.18 -41.71
C LEU A 411 -25.47 -26.63 -41.32
N PRO A 412 -24.43 -25.86 -41.71
CA PRO A 412 -23.09 -26.36 -41.97
C PRO A 412 -22.17 -26.37 -40.74
N SER A 413 -21.34 -27.41 -40.71
CA SER A 413 -20.18 -27.57 -39.83
C SER A 413 -19.01 -26.73 -40.36
N SER A 414 -18.61 -25.70 -39.62
CA SER A 414 -17.34 -24.99 -39.85
C SER A 414 -16.33 -25.42 -38.79
N GLY A 415 -15.49 -26.40 -39.16
CA GLY A 415 -14.26 -26.72 -38.44
C GLY A 415 -13.16 -25.73 -38.80
N ALA A 416 -12.64 -25.04 -37.79
CA ALA A 416 -11.39 -24.29 -37.90
C ALA A 416 -10.28 -25.03 -37.11
N PRO A 417 -9.07 -25.18 -37.67
CA PRO A 417 -7.98 -25.89 -37.00
C PRO A 417 -7.26 -24.99 -35.98
N TYR A 418 -6.99 -25.53 -34.79
CA TYR A 418 -6.11 -24.91 -33.80
C TYR A 418 -4.64 -24.96 -34.25
N PRO A 419 -3.86 -23.88 -34.05
CA PRO A 419 -2.42 -23.89 -34.30
C PRO A 419 -1.65 -24.62 -33.19
N LYS A 420 -0.67 -25.44 -33.61
CA LYS A 420 0.28 -26.15 -32.75
C LYS A 420 1.19 -25.16 -32.01
N VAL A 421 1.29 -25.29 -30.69
CA VAL A 421 2.25 -24.58 -29.84
C VAL A 421 3.58 -25.34 -29.82
N PRO A 422 4.75 -24.69 -30.01
CA PRO A 422 6.06 -25.33 -29.91
C PRO A 422 6.45 -25.65 -28.46
N ARG A 423 7.02 -26.83 -28.30
CA ARG A 423 7.54 -27.42 -27.05
C ARG A 423 8.88 -26.75 -26.68
N ALA A 424 8.98 -26.21 -25.47
CA ALA A 424 10.23 -25.68 -24.93
C ALA A 424 11.10 -26.81 -24.31
N PRO A 425 12.44 -26.71 -24.38
CA PRO A 425 13.35 -27.72 -23.85
C PRO A 425 13.60 -27.56 -22.34
N THR A 426 13.52 -28.69 -21.63
CA THR A 426 13.97 -28.88 -20.25
C THR A 426 15.51 -28.97 -20.18
N ALA A 427 16.13 -28.15 -19.34
CA ALA A 427 17.52 -28.31 -18.91
C ALA A 427 17.58 -28.33 -17.38
N HIS A 428 18.09 -29.43 -16.82
CA HIS A 428 18.60 -29.50 -15.45
C HIS A 428 20.01 -28.86 -15.40
N PRO A 429 20.46 -28.44 -14.20
CA PRO A 429 21.58 -29.21 -13.67
C PRO A 429 21.49 -29.52 -12.18
N GLU A 430 22.16 -30.63 -11.88
CA GLU A 430 22.48 -31.21 -10.58
C GLU A 430 23.36 -30.27 -9.74
N GLY A 431 23.08 -30.22 -8.44
CA GLY A 431 23.95 -29.64 -7.42
C GLY A 431 24.02 -30.61 -6.24
N THR A 432 25.17 -31.24 -6.08
CA THR A 432 25.55 -32.15 -5.00
C THR A 432 25.88 -31.36 -3.73
N GLU A 433 25.20 -31.64 -2.62
CA GLU A 433 25.60 -31.16 -1.29
C GLU A 433 25.95 -32.32 -0.34
N ASN A 434 27.04 -32.11 0.39
CA ASN A 434 27.77 -33.03 1.24
C ASN A 434 27.28 -32.89 2.71
N PRO A 435 27.08 -33.97 3.49
CA PRO A 435 26.56 -33.84 4.85
C PRO A 435 27.68 -33.71 5.89
N GLY A 436 27.58 -32.70 6.77
CA GLY A 436 28.58 -32.46 7.81
C GLY A 436 28.01 -31.91 9.12
N ARG A 437 27.84 -32.83 10.08
CA ARG A 437 27.98 -32.68 11.55
C ARG A 437 26.91 -31.90 12.36
N VAL A 438 26.23 -32.65 13.22
CA VAL A 438 25.33 -32.21 14.30
C VAL A 438 26.08 -32.20 15.65
N PRO A 439 25.98 -31.15 16.48
CA PRO A 439 26.28 -31.20 17.92
C PRO A 439 24.97 -31.29 18.77
N PRO A 440 25.05 -31.67 20.06
CA PRO A 440 23.90 -32.18 20.82
C PRO A 440 22.97 -31.07 21.30
N VAL A 441 21.66 -31.35 21.22
CA VAL A 441 20.56 -30.46 21.63
C VAL A 441 20.09 -30.84 23.04
N GLY A 442 19.99 -29.83 23.92
CA GLY A 442 19.18 -29.88 25.13
C GLY A 442 17.69 -29.75 24.78
N GLY A 443 16.85 -30.56 25.44
CA GLY A 443 15.42 -30.71 25.13
C GLY A 443 14.69 -29.38 24.99
N THR A 444 13.98 -29.22 23.87
CA THR A 444 13.28 -28.00 23.49
C THR A 444 11.79 -28.30 23.45
N LEU A 445 11.00 -27.69 24.34
CA LEU A 445 9.55 -27.87 24.36
C LEU A 445 8.93 -27.37 23.05
N HIS A 446 8.08 -28.19 22.43
CA HIS A 446 7.46 -27.91 21.15
C HIS A 446 5.98 -27.56 21.30
N GLU A 447 5.60 -26.39 20.78
CA GLU A 447 4.24 -25.84 20.82
C GLU A 447 3.53 -26.11 19.47
N ILE A 448 2.39 -26.81 19.49
CA ILE A 448 1.59 -27.11 18.29
C ILE A 448 0.14 -26.66 18.54
N GLN A 449 -0.40 -25.82 17.66
CA GLN A 449 -1.80 -25.41 17.71
C GLN A 449 -2.72 -26.48 17.08
N PRO A 450 -3.81 -26.90 17.75
CA PRO A 450 -4.63 -28.05 17.35
C PRO A 450 -5.59 -27.83 16.16
N ALA A 451 -5.48 -26.74 15.41
CA ALA A 451 -6.38 -26.43 14.29
C ALA A 451 -5.67 -26.59 12.93
N SER A 452 -5.51 -27.84 12.49
CA SER A 452 -5.06 -28.19 11.14
C SER A 452 -6.25 -28.57 10.23
N PRO A 453 -6.30 -28.11 8.97
CA PRO A 453 -7.46 -28.28 8.08
C PRO A 453 -7.65 -29.69 7.49
N PHE A 454 -6.95 -30.71 7.98
CA PHE A 454 -7.13 -32.10 7.54
C PHE A 454 -7.90 -32.98 8.55
N ALA A 455 -8.42 -32.41 9.64
CA ALA A 455 -9.28 -33.14 10.55
C ALA A 455 -10.72 -33.22 10.02
N HIS A 456 -11.13 -34.44 9.62
CA HIS A 456 -12.48 -34.77 9.17
C HIS A 456 -13.51 -34.51 10.29
N PRO A 457 -14.70 -33.91 10.03
CA PRO A 457 -15.63 -33.44 11.05
C PRO A 457 -16.43 -34.54 11.78
N LEU A 458 -15.92 -35.77 11.88
CA LEU A 458 -16.59 -36.90 12.53
C LEU A 458 -15.82 -37.53 13.70
N SER A 459 -14.63 -37.02 14.06
CA SER A 459 -13.82 -37.64 15.13
C SER A 459 -13.93 -36.97 16.51
N VAL A 460 -14.90 -36.08 16.73
CA VAL A 460 -15.16 -35.48 18.06
C VAL A 460 -16.66 -35.43 18.34
N ALA A 461 -17.28 -36.60 18.38
CA ALA A 461 -18.62 -36.77 18.93
C ALA A 461 -18.56 -37.71 20.13
N SER A 462 -18.21 -37.18 21.30
CA SER A 462 -18.62 -37.73 22.59
C SER A 462 -18.66 -36.61 23.64
N GLU A 463 -19.89 -36.27 23.99
CA GLU A 463 -20.39 -35.95 25.32
C GLU A 463 -19.50 -35.10 26.25
N HIS A 464 -19.86 -33.82 26.41
CA HIS A 464 -20.42 -33.32 27.68
C HIS A 464 -20.99 -31.91 27.51
N ARG A 465 -22.26 -31.77 27.89
CA ARG A 465 -23.03 -30.53 27.90
C ARG A 465 -22.69 -29.76 29.17
N ALA A 466 -21.80 -28.77 29.09
CA ALA A 466 -21.52 -27.87 30.20
C ALA A 466 -22.63 -26.81 30.35
N PRO A 467 -23.05 -26.45 31.59
CA PRO A 467 -24.09 -25.45 31.82
C PRO A 467 -23.58 -24.03 31.55
N SER A 468 -24.48 -23.22 31.00
CA SER A 468 -24.31 -21.81 30.64
C SER A 468 -23.87 -20.94 31.81
N GLY A 469 -22.74 -20.23 31.67
CA GLY A 469 -22.36 -19.16 32.60
C GLY A 469 -20.89 -18.76 32.69
N GLN A 470 -19.96 -19.43 31.99
CA GLN A 470 -18.53 -19.07 32.05
C GLN A 470 -18.03 -18.48 30.73
N SER A 471 -17.33 -17.35 30.84
CA SER A 471 -16.61 -16.69 29.75
C SER A 471 -15.57 -17.66 29.16
N PRO A 472 -15.36 -17.70 27.83
CA PRO A 472 -14.47 -18.69 27.21
C PRO A 472 -13.05 -18.51 27.75
N ARG A 473 -12.56 -19.51 28.49
CA ARG A 473 -11.14 -19.60 28.83
C ARG A 473 -10.36 -19.74 27.51
N PRO A 474 -9.21 -19.06 27.37
CA PRO A 474 -8.34 -19.27 26.22
C PRO A 474 -7.99 -20.76 26.14
N PRO A 475 -7.92 -21.34 24.93
CA PRO A 475 -7.62 -22.75 24.76
C PRO A 475 -6.31 -23.06 25.47
N GLU A 476 -6.37 -24.00 26.42
CA GLU A 476 -5.24 -24.44 27.22
C GLU A 476 -4.21 -25.07 26.26
N LEU A 477 -3.06 -24.41 26.15
CA LEU A 477 -1.97 -24.86 25.28
C LEU A 477 -1.46 -26.20 25.80
N VAL A 478 -1.59 -27.24 24.98
CA VAL A 478 -1.08 -28.58 25.31
C VAL A 478 0.44 -28.54 25.13
N GLN A 479 1.17 -28.51 26.25
CA GLN A 479 2.61 -28.69 26.25
C GLN A 479 2.92 -30.17 26.10
N LEU A 480 3.49 -30.57 24.96
CA LEU A 480 3.94 -31.93 24.73
C LEU A 480 5.42 -32.05 25.09
N THR A 481 5.75 -33.10 25.83
CA THR A 481 7.15 -33.48 26.04
C THR A 481 7.76 -34.02 24.74
N ASP A 482 9.09 -33.97 24.61
CA ASP A 482 9.81 -34.50 23.44
C ASP A 482 9.46 -35.97 23.15
N ALA A 483 9.17 -36.75 24.20
CA ALA A 483 8.75 -38.13 24.08
C ALA A 483 7.35 -38.29 23.48
N GLU A 484 6.39 -37.45 23.89
CA GLU A 484 5.02 -37.44 23.37
C GLU A 484 5.00 -36.93 21.92
N LEU A 485 5.80 -35.91 21.61
CA LEU A 485 5.96 -35.45 20.23
C LEU A 485 6.56 -36.55 19.35
N ALA A 486 7.61 -37.22 19.81
CA ALA A 486 8.20 -38.35 19.08
C ALA A 486 7.22 -39.52 18.91
N GLN A 487 6.30 -39.73 19.86
CA GLN A 487 5.23 -40.72 19.74
C GLN A 487 4.18 -40.28 18.70
N MET A 488 3.76 -39.02 18.71
CA MET A 488 2.83 -38.48 17.70
C MET A 488 3.41 -38.53 16.29
N LEU A 489 4.69 -38.19 16.12
CA LEU A 489 5.37 -38.27 14.82
C LEU A 489 5.51 -39.71 14.30
N ARG A 490 5.74 -40.68 15.20
CA ARG A 490 5.74 -42.11 14.84
C ARG A 490 4.35 -42.57 14.40
N LYS A 491 3.29 -42.12 15.08
CA LYS A 491 1.90 -42.44 14.72
C LYS A 491 1.53 -41.84 13.36
N ALA A 492 1.83 -40.57 13.11
CA ALA A 492 1.56 -39.91 11.84
C ALA A 492 2.26 -40.61 10.66
N ARG A 493 3.52 -41.03 10.82
CA ARG A 493 4.25 -41.80 9.79
C ARG A 493 3.67 -43.19 9.55
N ALA A 494 3.04 -43.80 10.56
CA ALA A 494 2.36 -45.08 10.38
C ALA A 494 1.07 -44.91 9.58
N GLU A 495 0.28 -43.87 9.90
CA GLU A 495 -0.95 -43.51 9.17
C GLU A 495 -0.66 -43.15 7.71
N GLU A 496 0.43 -42.42 7.44
CA GLU A 496 0.85 -42.09 6.06
C GLU A 496 1.19 -43.35 5.23
N LYS A 497 1.89 -44.33 5.83
CA LYS A 497 2.18 -45.62 5.18
C LYS A 497 0.92 -46.45 4.93
N GLU A 498 -0.07 -46.35 5.80
CA GLU A 498 -1.36 -47.02 5.64
C GLU A 498 -2.17 -46.36 4.51
N TYR A 499 -2.15 -45.03 4.43
CA TYR A 499 -2.76 -44.28 3.35
C TYR A 499 -2.12 -44.59 1.99
N GLU A 500 -0.79 -44.65 1.90
CA GLU A 500 -0.08 -45.08 0.69
C GLU A 500 -0.43 -46.52 0.27
N ARG A 501 -0.64 -47.42 1.24
CA ARG A 501 -1.09 -48.78 0.96
C ARG A 501 -2.51 -48.78 0.40
N GLY A 502 -3.41 -48.01 1.00
CA GLY A 502 -4.78 -47.83 0.51
C GLY A 502 -4.83 -47.29 -0.92
N LEU A 503 -3.96 -46.34 -1.27
CA LEU A 503 -3.81 -45.82 -2.63
C LEU A 503 -3.32 -46.85 -3.65
N ARG A 504 -2.50 -47.82 -3.22
CA ARG A 504 -2.05 -48.93 -4.09
C ARG A 504 -3.10 -50.02 -4.25
N GLU A 505 -3.92 -50.22 -3.23
CA GLU A 505 -5.00 -51.21 -3.20
C GLU A 505 -6.31 -50.65 -3.80
N ASP A 506 -6.40 -49.34 -4.02
CA ASP A 506 -7.56 -48.69 -4.63
C ASP A 506 -7.71 -49.13 -6.11
N PRO A 507 -8.78 -49.89 -6.44
CA PRO A 507 -9.00 -50.40 -7.79
C PRO A 507 -9.19 -49.29 -8.84
N PHE A 508 -9.41 -48.04 -8.43
CA PHE A 508 -9.55 -46.89 -9.34
C PHE A 508 -8.23 -46.23 -9.72
N VAL A 509 -7.12 -46.55 -9.05
CA VAL A 509 -5.79 -45.96 -9.33
C VAL A 509 -4.98 -46.80 -10.33
N GLY A 510 -5.37 -48.07 -10.55
CA GLY A 510 -4.60 -49.05 -11.33
C GLY A 510 -4.96 -49.26 -12.82
N SER A 511 -6.10 -48.78 -13.32
CA SER A 511 -6.47 -48.97 -14.73
C SER A 511 -6.11 -47.77 -15.59
N GLY A 512 -4.81 -47.58 -15.84
CA GLY A 512 -4.36 -46.72 -16.93
C GLY A 512 -4.94 -47.21 -18.28
N PRO A 513 -5.32 -46.32 -19.21
CA PRO A 513 -5.91 -46.72 -20.47
C PRO A 513 -4.96 -47.62 -21.25
N ALA A 514 -5.46 -48.81 -21.63
CA ALA A 514 -4.73 -49.74 -22.48
C ALA A 514 -4.22 -49.03 -23.73
N LYS A 515 -2.91 -49.13 -24.00
CA LYS A 515 -2.32 -48.64 -25.24
C LYS A 515 -2.99 -49.34 -26.42
N PRO A 516 -3.49 -48.61 -27.43
CA PRO A 516 -4.01 -49.23 -28.64
C PRO A 516 -2.85 -49.94 -29.35
N GLY A 517 -3.06 -51.23 -29.66
CA GLY A 517 -2.11 -52.07 -30.37
C GLY A 517 -1.86 -51.59 -31.80
N ALA A 518 -0.62 -51.79 -32.24
CA ALA A 518 -0.14 -51.58 -33.60
C ALA A 518 -0.65 -52.67 -34.55
#